data_AF-Q4SBW9-F1
#
_entry.id   AF-Q4SBW9-F1
#
_cell.length_a   1.000
_cell.length_b   1.000
_cell.length_c   1.000
_cell.angle_alpha   90.00
_cell.angle_beta   90.00
_cell.angle_gamma   90.00
#
_symmetry.space_group_name_H-M   'P 1'
#
loop_
_entity.id
_entity.type
_entity.pdbx_description
1 polymer ?
#
loop_
_entity_poly.entity_id
_entity_poly.type
_entity_poly.pdbx_seq_one_letter_code
_entity_poly.pdbx_strand_id
1 'polypeptide(L)'
;MKLAALLALCCLQRLSDCAPSTCYSRALGLSKEVTTLLDKIHTSERTKTCAKLLPTIFLDVHNSCITSKLRDFLYVVLNHPDQSCRKRPRMMLLKRKVQNLHTIITRICYRVRTSQTWPLFPLACASM
;
A
#
# COMPACT_ATOMS: atom_id res chain seq x y z
N MET A 1 -2.75 -45.24 1.20
CA MET A 1 -2.26 -44.40 2.33
C MET A 1 -1.27 -43.31 1.88
N LYS A 2 -0.18 -43.62 1.15
CA LYS A 2 0.84 -42.62 0.74
C LYS A 2 0.36 -41.56 -0.26
N LEU A 3 -0.47 -41.93 -1.24
CA LEU A 3 -1.02 -40.94 -2.21
C LEU A 3 -1.94 -39.91 -1.55
N ALA A 4 -2.75 -40.33 -0.58
CA ALA A 4 -3.65 -39.42 0.15
C ALA A 4 -2.87 -38.41 1.01
N ALA A 5 -1.76 -38.84 1.62
CA ALA A 5 -0.86 -37.95 2.34
C ALA A 5 -0.13 -36.96 1.42
N LEU A 6 0.31 -37.41 0.24
CA LEU A 6 0.92 -36.54 -0.78
C LEU A 6 -0.08 -35.53 -1.35
N LEU A 7 -1.33 -35.96 -1.61
CA LEU A 7 -2.41 -35.08 -2.03
C LEU A 7 -2.76 -34.06 -0.95
N ALA A 8 -2.80 -34.47 0.32
CA ALA A 8 -3.03 -33.56 1.45
C ALA A 8 -1.89 -32.53 1.61
N LEU A 9 -0.62 -32.93 1.47
CA LEU A 9 0.51 -32.01 1.47
C LEU A 9 0.48 -31.03 0.29
N CYS A 10 0.13 -31.49 -0.91
CA CYS A 10 -0.03 -30.61 -2.08
C CYS A 10 -1.18 -29.62 -1.90
N CYS A 11 -2.27 -30.00 -1.24
CA CYS A 11 -3.35 -29.09 -0.89
C CYS A 11 -2.87 -28.03 0.12
N LEU A 12 -2.12 -28.42 1.16
CA LEU A 12 -1.54 -27.51 2.15
C LEU A 12 -0.57 -26.50 1.53
N GLN A 13 0.25 -26.91 0.55
CA GLN A 13 1.16 -26.03 -0.18
C GLN A 13 0.44 -25.04 -1.12
N ARG A 14 -0.80 -25.32 -1.51
CA ARG A 14 -1.66 -24.39 -2.28
C ARG A 14 -2.48 -23.45 -1.39
N LEU A 15 -2.46 -23.66 -0.07
CA LEU A 15 -3.11 -22.79 0.91
C LEU A 15 -2.17 -21.68 1.44
N SER A 16 -0.87 -21.77 1.17
CA SER A 16 0.13 -20.76 1.55
C SER A 16 0.19 -19.54 0.61
N ASP A 17 -0.95 -19.17 0.01
CA ASP A 17 -1.11 -17.95 -0.81
C ASP A 17 -1.45 -16.71 0.04
N CYS A 18 -1.22 -16.72 1.37
CA CYS A 18 -1.15 -15.45 2.11
C CYS A 18 -0.04 -14.62 1.45
N ALA A 19 -0.33 -13.35 1.11
CA ALA A 19 0.61 -12.46 0.41
C ALA A 19 2.02 -12.65 0.99
N PRO A 20 3.06 -12.86 0.15
CA PRO A 20 4.38 -13.21 0.66
C PRO A 20 4.75 -12.21 1.75
N SER A 21 5.28 -12.67 2.87
CA SER A 21 5.59 -11.83 4.04
C SER A 21 6.40 -10.58 3.66
N THR A 22 7.13 -10.65 2.55
CA THR A 22 7.82 -9.57 1.86
C THR A 22 6.89 -8.46 1.30
N CYS A 23 5.72 -8.78 0.74
CA CYS A 23 4.76 -7.78 0.23
C CYS A 23 4.14 -6.99 1.38
N TYR A 24 3.64 -7.68 2.41
CA TYR A 24 3.03 -7.05 3.57
C TYR A 24 4.03 -6.17 4.32
N SER A 25 5.20 -6.72 4.70
CA SER A 25 6.24 -5.95 5.39
C SER A 25 6.75 -4.77 4.56
N ARG A 26 6.88 -4.93 3.23
CA ARG A 26 7.27 -3.83 2.34
C ARG A 26 6.19 -2.76 2.23
N ALA A 27 4.92 -3.15 2.09
CA ALA A 27 3.80 -2.21 2.04
C ALA A 27 3.67 -1.43 3.36
N LEU A 28 3.81 -2.11 4.50
CA LEU A 28 3.79 -1.49 5.82
C LEU A 28 4.96 -0.52 6.01
N GLY A 29 6.18 -0.94 5.65
CA GLY A 29 7.37 -0.08 5.74
C GLY A 29 7.25 1.16 4.84
N LEU A 30 6.83 0.97 3.58
CA LEU A 30 6.67 2.07 2.64
C LEU A 30 5.52 3.01 3.03
N SER A 31 4.44 2.48 3.63
CA SER A 31 3.37 3.29 4.20
C SER A 31 3.89 4.23 5.29
N LYS A 32 4.69 3.72 6.24
CA LYS A 32 5.34 4.52 7.29
C LYS A 32 6.29 5.57 6.73
N GLU A 33 7.05 5.23 5.68
CA GLU A 33 7.92 6.18 4.98
C GLU A 33 7.13 7.32 4.32
N VAL A 34 5.95 7.02 3.73
CA VAL A 34 5.06 8.03 3.13
C VAL A 34 4.48 8.95 4.19
N THR A 35 3.91 8.40 5.27
CA THR A 35 3.33 9.19 6.37
C THR A 35 4.39 10.11 6.99
N THR A 36 5.58 9.59 7.29
CA THR A 36 6.70 10.38 7.82
C THR A 36 7.14 11.48 6.85
N LEU A 37 7.17 11.20 5.55
CA LEU A 37 7.54 12.19 4.55
C LEU A 37 6.47 13.29 4.42
N LEU A 38 5.19 12.92 4.51
CA LEU A 38 4.08 13.85 4.49
C LEU A 38 4.16 14.81 5.69
N ASP A 39 4.40 14.29 6.89
CA ASP A 39 4.62 15.12 8.09
C ASP A 39 5.77 16.11 7.90
N LYS A 40 6.90 15.67 7.32
CA LYS A 40 8.03 16.55 7.00
C LYS A 40 7.66 17.64 5.98
N ILE A 41 6.73 17.35 5.08
CA ILE A 41 6.25 18.32 4.08
C ILE A 41 5.36 19.37 4.76
N HIS A 42 4.48 18.97 5.69
CA HIS A 42 3.62 19.87 6.47
C HIS A 42 4.40 20.72 7.48
N THR A 43 5.44 20.17 8.11
CA THR A 43 6.21 20.84 9.17
C THR A 43 7.31 21.76 8.64
N SER A 44 7.85 21.51 7.44
CA SER A 44 8.97 22.28 6.92
C SER A 44 8.52 23.56 6.22
N GLU A 45 9.04 24.71 6.65
CA GLU A 45 8.73 26.03 6.07
C GLU A 45 8.91 26.11 4.55
N ARG A 46 9.85 25.34 3.97
CA ARG A 46 10.09 25.30 2.52
C ARG A 46 8.97 24.64 1.71
N THR A 47 8.16 23.81 2.35
CA THR A 47 7.10 23.02 1.70
C THR A 47 5.73 23.22 2.32
N LYS A 48 5.65 23.89 3.48
CA LYS A 48 4.41 24.15 4.24
C LYS A 48 3.35 24.85 3.41
N THR A 49 3.72 25.82 2.58
CA THR A 49 2.78 26.50 1.67
C THR A 49 2.18 25.56 0.64
N CYS A 50 2.99 24.66 0.07
CA CYS A 50 2.51 23.61 -0.85
C CYS A 50 1.66 22.55 -0.11
N ALA A 51 1.98 22.29 1.16
CA ALA A 51 1.31 21.28 1.96
C ALA A 51 -0.11 21.69 2.39
N LYS A 52 -0.48 22.99 2.29
CA LYS A 52 -1.83 23.47 2.66
C LYS A 52 -2.96 22.79 1.88
N LEU A 53 -2.68 22.37 0.66
CA LEU A 53 -3.64 21.69 -0.21
C LEU A 53 -3.54 20.17 -0.15
N LEU A 54 -2.53 19.63 0.56
CA LEU A 54 -2.39 18.20 0.76
C LEU A 54 -3.23 17.77 1.96
N PRO A 55 -4.08 16.74 1.82
CA PRO A 55 -4.78 16.20 2.97
C PRO A 55 -3.78 15.49 3.88
N THR A 56 -3.97 15.64 5.19
CA THR A 56 -3.29 14.81 6.18
C THR A 56 -3.90 13.42 6.11
N ILE A 57 -3.11 12.44 5.68
CA ILE A 57 -3.58 11.07 5.51
C ILE A 57 -2.74 10.11 6.35
N PHE A 58 -3.44 9.20 7.03
CA PHE A 58 -2.83 8.03 7.65
C PHE A 58 -3.10 6.81 6.78
N LEU A 59 -2.02 6.18 6.33
CA LEU A 59 -2.06 5.01 5.48
C LEU A 59 -1.99 3.74 6.34
N ASP A 60 -3.13 3.09 6.51
CA ASP A 60 -3.24 1.80 7.21
C ASP A 60 -3.42 0.67 6.20
N VAL A 61 -2.47 -0.25 6.18
CA VAL A 61 -2.48 -1.42 5.27
C VAL A 61 -3.56 -2.44 5.64
N HIS A 62 -4.11 -2.38 6.85
CA HIS A 62 -5.23 -3.22 7.28
C HIS A 62 -6.58 -2.66 6.84
N ASN A 63 -6.63 -1.38 6.45
CA ASN A 63 -7.85 -0.75 5.99
C ASN A 63 -8.23 -1.27 4.60
N SER A 64 -9.44 -1.81 4.47
CA SER A 64 -9.96 -2.35 3.21
C SER A 64 -10.03 -1.30 2.09
N CYS A 65 -10.15 -0.02 2.43
CA CYS A 65 -10.25 1.11 1.50
C CYS A 65 -8.91 1.79 1.20
N ILE A 66 -7.77 1.18 1.58
CA ILE A 66 -6.43 1.78 1.41
C ILE A 66 -6.13 2.17 -0.04
N THR A 67 -6.62 1.41 -1.02
CA THR A 67 -6.43 1.71 -2.45
C THR A 67 -7.15 2.96 -2.90
N SER A 68 -8.39 3.15 -2.47
CA SER A 68 -9.17 4.36 -2.74
C SER A 68 -8.48 5.58 -2.11
N LYS A 69 -8.07 5.48 -0.84
CA LYS A 69 -7.31 6.55 -0.17
C LYS A 69 -6.04 6.94 -0.93
N LEU A 70 -5.28 5.96 -1.42
CA LEU A 70 -4.07 6.20 -2.20
C LEU A 70 -4.37 6.86 -3.54
N ARG A 71 -5.46 6.46 -4.21
CA ARG A 71 -5.89 7.05 -5.48
C ARG A 71 -6.29 8.52 -5.31
N ASP A 72 -7.09 8.82 -4.29
CA ASP A 72 -7.54 10.18 -3.99
C ASP A 72 -6.34 11.08 -3.63
N PHE A 73 -5.42 10.55 -2.82
CA PHE A 73 -4.19 11.26 -2.48
C PHE A 73 -3.30 11.53 -3.70
N LEU A 74 -3.11 10.52 -4.56
CA LEU A 74 -2.36 10.69 -5.81
C LEU A 74 -2.98 11.75 -6.70
N TYR A 75 -4.30 11.79 -6.79
CA TYR A 75 -5.00 12.78 -7.58
C TYR A 75 -4.67 14.21 -7.10
N VAL A 76 -4.72 14.46 -5.79
CA VAL A 76 -4.38 15.77 -5.23
C VAL A 76 -2.91 16.13 -5.46
N VAL A 77 -1.99 15.19 -5.25
CA VAL A 77 -0.55 15.42 -5.44
C VAL A 77 -0.21 15.70 -6.91
N LEU A 78 -0.85 15.00 -7.85
CA LEU A 78 -0.64 15.17 -9.30
C LEU A 78 -1.22 16.47 -9.82
N ASN A 79 -2.41 16.85 -9.33
CA ASN A 79 -3.18 18.01 -9.80
C ASN A 79 -3.02 19.24 -8.89
N HIS A 80 -1.95 19.29 -8.08
CA HIS A 80 -1.67 20.45 -7.24
C HIS A 80 -1.63 21.72 -8.10
N PRO A 81 -2.37 22.81 -7.79
CA PRO A 81 -2.53 23.95 -8.70
C PRO A 81 -1.20 24.66 -9.02
N ASP A 82 -0.37 24.87 -7.99
CA ASP A 82 0.94 25.48 -8.16
C ASP A 82 1.95 24.50 -8.81
N GLN A 83 2.46 24.86 -9.99
CA GLN A 83 3.46 24.08 -10.72
C GLN A 83 4.83 24.05 -10.03
N SER A 84 5.19 25.11 -9.30
CA SER A 84 6.43 25.16 -8.52
C SER A 84 6.41 24.09 -7.44
N CYS A 85 5.27 23.92 -6.75
CA CYS A 85 5.07 22.88 -5.76
C CYS A 85 5.21 21.47 -6.35
N ARG A 86 4.65 21.21 -7.54
CA ARG A 86 4.79 19.91 -8.22
C ARG A 86 6.26 19.55 -8.53
N LYS A 87 7.10 20.55 -8.80
CA LYS A 87 8.53 20.36 -9.13
C LYS A 87 9.44 20.29 -7.90
N ARG A 88 8.95 20.60 -6.69
CA ARG A 88 9.79 20.57 -5.47
C ARG A 88 10.29 19.13 -5.20
N PRO A 89 11.57 18.95 -4.82
CA PRO A 89 12.16 17.61 -4.65
C PRO A 89 11.37 16.71 -3.69
N ARG A 90 10.91 17.24 -2.56
CA ARG A 90 10.12 16.48 -1.56
C ARG A 90 8.74 16.08 -2.10
N MET A 91 8.09 16.95 -2.87
CA MET A 91 6.80 16.67 -3.50
C MET A 91 6.94 15.59 -4.57
N MET A 92 7.99 15.65 -5.40
CA MET A 92 8.28 14.59 -6.36
C MET A 92 8.60 13.26 -5.69
N LEU A 93 9.35 13.28 -4.58
CA LEU A 93 9.65 12.08 -3.81
C LEU A 93 8.39 11.47 -3.21
N LEU A 94 7.50 12.30 -2.65
CA LEU A 94 6.20 11.88 -2.11
C LEU A 94 5.37 11.21 -3.20
N LYS A 95 5.22 11.87 -4.35
CA LYS A 95 4.54 11.30 -5.52
C LYS A 95 5.07 9.91 -5.87
N ARG A 96 6.39 9.75 -6.03
CA ARG A 96 7.00 8.46 -6.38
C ARG A 96 6.72 7.38 -5.33
N LYS A 97 6.87 7.70 -4.04
CA LYS A 97 6.63 6.72 -2.96
C LYS A 97 5.17 6.27 -2.91
N VAL A 98 4.23 7.21 -3.04
CA VAL A 98 2.80 6.89 -3.06
C VAL A 98 2.43 6.08 -4.30
N GLN A 99 2.95 6.42 -5.48
CA GLN A 99 2.73 5.63 -6.70
C GLN A 99 3.27 4.21 -6.57
N ASN A 100 4.46 4.06 -5.97
CA ASN A 100 5.05 2.77 -5.71
C ASN A 100 4.20 1.96 -4.72
N LEU A 101 3.75 2.57 -3.62
CA LEU A 101 2.87 1.93 -2.64
C LEU A 101 1.55 1.49 -3.26
N HIS A 102 0.90 2.37 -4.04
CA HIS A 102 -0.32 2.03 -4.78
C HIS A 102 -0.08 0.85 -5.71
N THR A 103 1.05 0.81 -6.41
CA THR A 103 1.42 -0.29 -7.31
C THR A 103 1.66 -1.60 -6.56
N ILE A 104 2.40 -1.57 -5.45
CA ILE A 104 2.67 -2.75 -4.61
C ILE A 104 1.35 -3.31 -4.06
N ILE A 105 0.52 -2.45 -3.48
CA ILE A 105 -0.76 -2.87 -2.90
C ILE A 105 -1.69 -3.43 -3.98
N THR A 106 -1.90 -2.71 -5.09
CA THR A 106 -2.87 -3.11 -6.14
C THR A 106 -2.41 -4.28 -7.00
N ARG A 107 -1.14 -4.30 -7.41
CA ARG A 107 -0.65 -5.28 -8.40
C ARG A 107 0.10 -6.45 -7.80
N ILE A 108 0.62 -6.33 -6.59
CA ILE A 108 1.42 -7.39 -5.96
C ILE A 108 0.62 -8.00 -4.82
N CYS A 109 0.27 -7.21 -3.80
CA CYS A 109 -0.39 -7.76 -2.61
C CYS A 109 -1.85 -8.17 -2.89
N TYR A 110 -2.64 -7.38 -3.62
CA TYR A 110 -4.02 -7.76 -3.96
C TYR A 110 -4.15 -8.67 -5.18
N ARG A 111 -3.19 -8.71 -6.09
CA ARG A 111 -3.24 -9.65 -7.23
C ARG A 111 -3.20 -11.11 -6.76
N VAL A 112 -2.41 -11.40 -5.74
CA VAL A 112 -2.40 -12.71 -5.04
C VAL A 112 -3.77 -13.00 -4.42
N ARG A 113 -4.45 -11.97 -3.89
CA ARG A 113 -5.81 -12.10 -3.34
C ARG A 113 -6.85 -12.41 -4.42
N THR A 114 -6.81 -11.77 -5.58
CA THR A 114 -7.84 -11.93 -6.63
C THR A 114 -7.80 -13.27 -7.38
N SER A 115 -6.71 -14.03 -7.27
CA SER A 115 -6.65 -15.41 -7.78
C SER A 115 -7.39 -16.43 -6.91
N GLN A 116 -7.88 -16.05 -5.72
CA GLN A 116 -8.67 -16.93 -4.86
C GLN A 116 -10.01 -16.27 -4.46
N THR A 117 -11.10 -16.98 -4.73
CA THR A 117 -12.50 -16.62 -4.48
C THR A 117 -12.75 -16.15 -3.03
N TRP A 118 -13.54 -15.09 -2.91
CA TRP A 118 -13.51 -14.11 -1.80
C TRP A 118 -14.13 -14.48 -0.43
N PRO A 119 -14.87 -15.58 -0.14
CA PRO A 119 -15.50 -15.67 1.19
C PRO A 119 -14.62 -16.31 2.29
N LEU A 120 -13.52 -17.00 1.97
CA LEU A 120 -12.75 -17.80 2.96
C LEU A 120 -11.44 -17.16 3.43
N PHE A 121 -10.96 -16.11 2.76
CA PHE A 121 -9.64 -15.54 3.01
C PHE A 121 -9.46 -14.80 4.36
N PRO A 122 -10.48 -14.14 4.95
CA PRO A 122 -10.28 -13.42 6.22
C PRO A 122 -9.97 -14.34 7.40
N LEU A 123 -10.45 -15.59 7.40
CA LEU A 123 -10.26 -16.53 8.52
C LEU A 123 -8.89 -17.22 8.51
N ALA A 124 -8.30 -17.44 7.33
CA ALA A 124 -7.05 -18.20 7.20
C ALA A 124 -5.80 -17.41 7.62
N CYS A 125 -5.70 -16.11 7.33
CA CYS A 125 -4.52 -15.32 7.75
C CYS A 125 -4.70 -14.63 9.13
N ALA A 126 -5.85 -14.78 9.81
CA ALA A 126 -6.09 -14.21 11.16
C ALA A 126 -5.72 -15.17 12.31
N SER A 127 -5.34 -16.41 12.00
CA SER A 127 -5.22 -17.51 12.98
C SER A 127 -3.78 -18.06 13.13
N MET A 128 -2.76 -17.29 12.73
CA MET A 128 -1.34 -17.60 12.97
C MET A 128 -0.68 -16.53 13.83
#